data_AF-A0A1I5E6I6-F1
#
_entry.id   AF-A0A1I5E6I6-F1
#
_cell.length_a   1.000
_cell.length_b   1.000
_cell.length_c   1.000
_cell.angle_alpha   90.00
_cell.angle_beta   90.00
_cell.angle_gamma   90.00
#
_symmetry.space_group_name_H-M   'P 1'
#
loop_
_entity.id
_entity.type
_entity.pdbx_description
1 polymer ?
#
loop_
_entity_poly.entity_id
_entity_poly.type
_entity_poly.pdbx_seq_one_letter_code
_entity_poly.pdbx_strand_id
1 'polypeptide(L)'
;MKPEELERLRQHYDHTDLSGSIDRAGLDTDVDPNPMVTTSLRLPKDVLDWVREQAEDQHTKPTALIRQWIEERRGQTRDLEARLSRLEQAVFDRAAD
;
A
#
# COMPACT_ATOMS: atom_id res chain seq x y z
N MET A 1 -8.03 -25.44 -15.12
CA MET A 1 -6.99 -26.06 -15.94
C MET A 1 -7.44 -27.48 -16.25
N LYS A 2 -7.37 -27.91 -17.52
CA LYS A 2 -7.89 -29.22 -17.93
C LYS A 2 -6.86 -30.32 -17.58
N PRO A 3 -7.29 -31.56 -17.30
CA PRO A 3 -6.38 -32.67 -16.93
C PRO A 3 -5.27 -32.93 -17.97
N GLU A 4 -5.59 -32.77 -19.26
CA GLU A 4 -4.65 -32.96 -20.37
C GLU A 4 -3.55 -31.89 -20.43
N GLU A 5 -3.84 -30.67 -19.97
CA GLU A 5 -2.86 -29.57 -19.91
C GLU A 5 -1.83 -29.83 -18.80
N LEU A 6 -2.27 -30.44 -17.69
CA LEU A 6 -1.40 -30.81 -16.58
C LEU A 6 -0.45 -31.94 -16.97
N GLU A 7 -0.94 -32.96 -17.69
CA GLU A 7 -0.10 -34.07 -18.15
C GLU A 7 0.96 -33.60 -19.16
N ARG A 8 0.59 -32.70 -20.07
CA ARG A 8 1.54 -32.07 -21.01
C ARG A 8 2.59 -31.24 -20.27
N LEU A 9 2.19 -30.47 -19.26
CA LEU A 9 3.10 -29.65 -18.47
C LEU A 9 4.10 -30.50 -17.69
N ARG A 10 3.62 -31.61 -17.10
CA ARG A 10 4.47 -32.59 -16.42
C ARG A 10 5.52 -33.17 -17.36
N GLN A 11 5.09 -33.70 -18.51
CA GLN A 11 6.00 -34.29 -19.50
C GLN A 11 7.05 -33.29 -20.00
N HIS A 12 6.66 -32.03 -20.17
CA HIS A 12 7.56 -30.96 -20.57
C HIS A 12 8.66 -30.72 -19.52
N TYR A 13 8.30 -30.55 -18.24
CA TYR A 13 9.29 -30.30 -17.19
C TYR A 13 10.11 -31.53 -16.78
N ASP A 14 9.59 -32.74 -16.98
CA ASP A 14 10.34 -33.98 -16.72
C ASP A 14 11.54 -34.17 -17.67
N HIS A 15 11.50 -33.58 -18.86
CA HIS A 15 12.52 -33.77 -19.92
C HIS A 15 13.22 -32.49 -20.35
N THR A 16 12.81 -31.33 -19.85
CA THR A 16 13.43 -30.05 -20.20
C THR A 16 14.56 -29.75 -19.23
N ASP A 17 15.78 -29.58 -19.76
CA ASP A 17 16.91 -29.11 -18.98
C ASP A 17 16.70 -27.64 -18.58
N LEU A 18 16.57 -27.41 -17.27
CA LEU A 18 16.38 -26.10 -16.67
C LEU A 18 17.70 -25.49 -16.17
N SER A 19 18.84 -26.19 -16.27
CA SER A 19 20.12 -25.70 -15.76
C SER A 19 20.49 -24.33 -16.36
N GLY A 20 20.42 -24.19 -17.68
CA GLY A 20 20.70 -22.93 -18.36
C GLY A 20 19.65 -21.82 -18.16
N SER A 21 18.46 -22.12 -17.63
CA SER A 21 17.50 -21.08 -17.23
C SER A 21 17.73 -20.63 -15.79
N ILE A 22 18.09 -21.55 -14.90
CA ILE A 22 18.47 -21.28 -13.51
C ILE A 22 19.77 -20.46 -13.47
N ASP A 23 20.77 -20.81 -14.28
CA ASP A 23 22.06 -20.08 -14.35
C ASP A 23 21.89 -18.62 -14.81
N ARG A 24 20.85 -18.35 -15.61
CA ARG A 24 20.51 -17.00 -16.08
C ARG A 24 19.47 -16.30 -15.21
N ALA A 25 18.93 -16.99 -14.20
CA ALA A 25 17.97 -16.39 -13.30
C ALA A 25 18.71 -15.44 -12.35
N GLY A 26 18.25 -14.19 -12.29
CA GLY A 26 18.67 -13.26 -11.25
C GLY A 26 17.91 -13.55 -9.97
N LEU A 27 18.60 -13.56 -8.83
CA LEU A 27 17.92 -13.53 -7.53
C LEU A 27 17.27 -12.15 -7.37
N ASP A 28 15.95 -12.13 -7.36
CA ASP A 28 15.21 -10.93 -7.00
C ASP A 28 15.23 -10.79 -5.48
N THR A 29 15.98 -9.80 -5.00
CA THR A 29 16.05 -9.43 -3.59
C THR A 29 15.29 -8.14 -3.29
N ASP A 30 14.49 -7.64 -4.24
CA ASP A 30 13.74 -6.41 -4.03
C ASP A 30 12.67 -6.64 -2.95
N VAL A 31 12.91 -6.01 -1.81
CA VAL A 31 11.97 -5.97 -0.68
C VAL A 31 11.35 -4.57 -0.67
N ASP A 32 10.03 -4.50 -0.76
CA ASP A 32 9.31 -3.25 -0.49
C ASP A 32 9.55 -2.86 0.98
N PRO A 33 10.21 -1.71 1.26
CA PRO A 33 10.50 -1.29 2.63
C PRO A 33 9.22 -0.92 3.42
N ASN A 34 8.09 -0.75 2.75
CA ASN A 34 6.80 -0.44 3.36
C ASN A 34 5.66 -1.21 2.69
N PRO A 35 5.61 -2.55 2.88
CA PRO A 35 4.63 -3.38 2.22
C PRO A 35 3.21 -3.05 2.71
N MET A 36 2.24 -3.16 1.81
CA MET A 36 0.83 -3.07 2.22
C MET A 36 0.47 -4.25 3.14
N VAL A 37 0.03 -3.93 4.35
CA VAL A 37 -0.47 -4.93 5.32
C VAL A 37 -2.00 -4.96 5.32
N THR A 38 -2.57 -6.16 5.35
CA THR A 38 -4.03 -6.32 5.49
C THR A 38 -4.42 -6.23 6.96
N THR A 39 -5.37 -5.37 7.28
CA THR A 39 -5.94 -5.26 8.62
C THR A 39 -7.46 -5.31 8.56
N SER A 40 -8.08 -5.89 9.59
CA SER A 40 -9.53 -5.89 9.75
C SER A 40 -9.95 -4.68 10.56
N LEU A 41 -10.65 -3.74 9.92
CA LEU A 41 -11.23 -2.57 10.58
C LEU A 41 -12.75 -2.76 10.67
N ARG A 42 -13.31 -2.61 11.89
CA ARG A 42 -14.76 -2.57 12.09
C ARG A 42 -15.22 -1.12 11.99
N LEU A 43 -16.18 -0.87 11.11
CA LEU A 43 -16.82 0.43 10.94
C LEU A 43 -18.33 0.28 11.21
N PRO A 44 -18.98 1.30 11.77
CA PRO A 44 -20.43 1.41 11.75
C PRO A 44 -20.99 1.29 10.32
N LYS A 45 -22.19 0.70 10.19
CA LYS A 45 -22.82 0.45 8.88
C LYS A 45 -23.05 1.75 8.10
N ASP A 46 -23.61 2.74 8.77
CA ASP A 46 -23.87 4.08 8.25
C ASP A 46 -22.59 4.74 7.74
N VAL A 47 -21.48 4.62 8.48
CA VAL A 47 -20.18 5.13 8.03
C VAL A 47 -19.71 4.42 6.76
N LEU A 48 -19.79 3.09 6.70
CA LEU A 48 -19.35 2.35 5.52
C LEU A 48 -20.24 2.61 4.30
N ASP A 49 -21.55 2.78 4.49
CA ASP A 49 -22.48 3.14 3.42
C ASP A 49 -22.15 4.53 2.87
N TRP A 50 -21.91 5.52 3.74
CA TRP A 50 -21.43 6.83 3.33
C TRP A 50 -20.12 6.76 2.54
N VAL A 51 -19.13 5.97 2.99
CA VAL A 51 -17.87 5.79 2.24
C VAL A 51 -18.12 5.22 0.84
N ARG A 52 -19.08 4.30 0.67
CA ARG A 52 -19.40 3.73 -0.63
C ARG A 52 -19.95 4.79 -1.58
N GLU A 53 -20.86 5.62 -1.12
CA GLU A 53 -21.41 6.75 -1.89
C GLU A 53 -20.28 7.70 -2.32
N GLN A 54 -19.40 8.10 -1.39
CA GLN A 54 -18.27 8.99 -1.70
C GLN A 54 -17.28 8.36 -2.71
N ALA A 55 -17.09 7.04 -2.65
CA ALA A 55 -16.21 6.34 -3.56
C ALA A 55 -16.81 6.21 -4.97
N GLU A 56 -18.13 6.05 -5.07
CA GLU A 56 -18.86 6.06 -6.34
C GLU A 56 -18.74 7.43 -7.03
N ASP A 57 -18.96 8.52 -6.27
CA ASP A 57 -18.83 9.89 -6.76
C ASP A 57 -17.42 10.19 -7.30
N GLN A 58 -16.40 9.58 -6.68
CA GLN A 58 -14.99 9.74 -7.04
C GLN A 58 -14.48 8.67 -8.02
N HIS A 59 -15.36 7.79 -8.50
CA HIS A 59 -15.02 6.66 -9.38
C HIS A 59 -13.85 5.80 -8.87
N THR A 60 -13.80 5.57 -7.55
CA THR A 60 -12.75 4.80 -6.88
C THR A 60 -13.34 3.67 -6.04
N LYS A 61 -12.48 2.79 -5.52
CA LYS A 61 -12.91 1.73 -4.60
C LYS A 61 -13.04 2.28 -3.17
N PRO A 62 -14.04 1.87 -2.37
CA PRO A 62 -14.17 2.30 -0.97
C PRO A 62 -12.90 2.09 -0.14
N THR A 63 -12.20 0.96 -0.35
CA THR A 63 -10.93 0.67 0.35
C THR A 63 -9.78 1.58 -0.07
N ALA A 64 -9.73 1.98 -1.35
CA ALA A 64 -8.74 2.92 -1.85
C ALA A 64 -8.99 4.32 -1.27
N LEU A 65 -10.26 4.72 -1.19
CA LEU A 65 -10.67 5.99 -0.62
C LEU A 65 -10.37 6.08 0.89
N ILE A 66 -10.71 5.03 1.65
CA ILE A 66 -10.37 4.96 3.09
C ILE A 66 -8.86 5.10 3.30
N ARG A 67 -8.05 4.39 2.51
CA ARG A 67 -6.58 4.50 2.58
C ARG A 67 -6.12 5.91 2.28
N GLN A 68 -6.63 6.52 1.21
CA GLN A 68 -6.29 7.90 0.84
C GLN A 68 -6.58 8.88 1.98
N TRP A 69 -7.77 8.82 2.58
CA TRP A 69 -8.11 9.70 3.70
C TRP A 69 -7.21 9.50 4.93
N ILE A 70 -6.80 8.27 5.21
CA ILE A 70 -5.84 7.98 6.29
C ILE A 70 -4.47 8.60 5.99
N GLU A 71 -3.98 8.46 4.75
CA GLU A 71 -2.70 9.01 4.30
C GLU A 71 -2.70 10.54 4.29
N GLU A 72 -3.77 11.16 3.79
CA GLU A 72 -3.96 12.62 3.80
C GLU A 72 -3.96 13.17 5.23
N ARG A 73 -4.71 12.54 6.15
CA ARG A 73 -4.78 12.98 7.53
C ARG A 73 -3.44 12.82 8.25
N ARG A 74 -2.70 11.75 7.97
CA ARG A 74 -1.32 11.55 8.46
C ARG A 74 -0.39 12.66 7.96
N GLY A 75 -0.52 13.07 6.69
CA GLY A 75 0.25 14.17 6.10
C GLY A 75 -0.05 15.50 6.78
N GLN A 76 -1.33 15.82 7.00
CA GLN A 76 -1.78 17.05 7.64
C GLN A 76 -1.28 17.20 9.10
N THR A 77 -1.31 16.13 9.89
CA THR A 77 -0.81 16.17 11.27
C THR A 77 0.68 16.53 11.34
N ARG A 78 1.50 15.97 10.44
CA ARG A 78 2.93 16.26 10.38
C ARG A 78 3.23 17.71 10.01
N ASP A 79 2.46 18.29 9.09
CA ASP A 79 2.59 19.70 8.71
C ASP A 79 2.24 20.63 9.89
N LEU A 80 1.18 20.29 10.64
CA LEU A 80 0.79 21.06 11.82
C LEU A 80 1.89 21.08 12.89
N GLU A 81 2.47 19.92 13.21
CA GLU A 81 3.58 19.80 14.17
C GLU A 81 4.80 20.63 13.75
N ALA A 82 5.18 20.56 12.47
CA ALA A 82 6.29 21.33 11.92
C ALA A 82 6.01 22.85 11.95
N ARG A 83 4.77 23.26 11.69
CA ARG A 83 4.36 24.66 11.76
C ARG A 83 4.34 25.18 13.19
N LEU A 84 3.87 24.38 14.15
CA LEU A 84 3.88 24.72 15.56
C LEU A 84 5.32 24.90 16.08
N SER A 85 6.20 23.95 15.76
CA SER A 85 7.62 24.01 16.17
C SER A 85 8.30 25.29 15.64
N ARG A 86 8.01 25.69 14.39
CA ARG A 86 8.51 26.96 13.83
C ARG A 86 7.97 28.18 14.56
N LEU A 87 6.70 28.15 14.96
CA LEU A 87 6.07 29.24 15.69
C LEU A 87 6.66 29.38 17.09
N GLU A 88 6.82 28.27 17.80
CA GLU A 88 7.44 28.22 19.13
C GLU A 88 8.85 28.80 19.08
N GLN A 89 9.68 28.34 18.14
CA GLN A 89 11.04 28.87 17.96
C GLN A 89 11.03 30.40 17.72
N ALA A 90 10.18 30.90 16.82
CA ALA A 90 10.11 32.33 16.53
C ALA A 90 9.60 33.18 17.72
N VAL A 91 8.72 32.62 18.55
CA VAL A 91 8.21 33.28 19.76
C VAL A 91 9.28 33.29 20.86
N PHE A 92 9.99 32.18 21.05
CA PHE A 92 11.06 32.08 22.04
C PHE A 92 12.29 32.92 21.67
N ASP A 93 12.67 32.95 20.39
CA ASP A 93 13.77 33.80 19.90
C ASP A 93 13.45 35.29 20.10
N ARG A 94 12.21 35.70 19.86
CA ARG A 94 11.75 37.09 20.09
C ARG A 94 11.63 37.46 21.58
N ALA A 95 11.49 36.48 22.48
CA ALA A 95 11.43 36.72 23.92
C ALA A 95 12.82 36.76 24.57
N ALA A 96 13.87 36.36 23.84
CA ALA A 96 15.26 36.41 24.27
C ALA A 96 15.99 37.70 23.84
N ASP A 97 15.37 38.52 22.98
CA ASP A 97 15.73 39.91 22.63
C ASP A 97 15.03 40.93 23.55
#